data_AF-A0A5B9W0J9-F1
#
_entry.id   AF-A0A5B9W0J9-F1
#
_cell.length_a   1.000
_cell.length_b   1.000
_cell.length_c   1.000
_cell.angle_alpha   90.00
_cell.angle_beta   90.00
_cell.angle_gamma   90.00
#
_symmetry.space_group_name_H-M   'P 1'
#
loop_
_entity.id
_entity.type
_entity.pdbx_description
1 polymer ?
#
loop_
_entity_poly.entity_id
_entity_poly.type
_entity_poly.pdbx_seq_one_letter_code
_entity_poly.pdbx_strand_id
1 'polypeptide(L)'
;MTLFQAHENDRRIPLDPELYVASQPISPPFTDPWTVLAHPDAARRYVARVRKIISRLRSELQKELRRAEALINAGHGLPIRTEMERSRLSPLGLYIAALRSGRVDLAIQLSDGVVNQHRGCPLYRFAALSMIPADSYPVGDETPPMVPFEVINATPGRCVLQN
;
A
#
# COMPACT_ATOMS: atom_id res chain seq x y z
N MET A 1 10.22 19.59 -3.93
CA MET A 1 9.02 18.74 -3.83
C MET A 1 9.11 17.96 -2.54
N THR A 2 8.17 18.13 -1.61
CA THR A 2 8.10 17.41 -0.33
C THR A 2 7.25 16.13 -0.45
N LEU A 3 7.26 15.27 0.58
CA LEU A 3 6.36 14.09 0.65
C LEU A 3 4.89 14.50 0.50
N PHE A 4 4.47 15.58 1.18
CA PHE A 4 3.12 16.10 1.09
C PHE A 4 2.76 16.54 -0.34
N GLN A 5 3.62 17.33 -0.97
CA GLN A 5 3.43 17.76 -2.36
C GLN A 5 3.39 16.57 -3.33
N ALA A 6 4.18 15.52 -3.08
CA ALA A 6 4.14 14.32 -3.91
C ALA A 6 2.80 13.60 -3.83
N HIS A 7 2.20 13.54 -2.64
CA HIS A 7 0.86 12.97 -2.43
C HIS A 7 -0.25 13.85 -3.01
N GLU A 8 -0.17 15.17 -2.86
CA GLU A 8 -1.12 16.10 -3.47
C GLU A 8 -1.15 15.98 -4.99
N ASN A 9 0.03 15.83 -5.61
CA ASN A 9 0.17 15.64 -7.05
C ASN A 9 -0.34 14.27 -7.54
N ASP A 10 -0.26 13.22 -6.72
CA ASP A 10 -0.69 11.87 -7.07
C ASP A 10 -1.14 11.11 -5.81
N ARG A 11 -2.46 11.06 -5.56
CA ARG A 11 -3.05 10.43 -4.36
C ARG A 11 -2.77 8.92 -4.23
N ARG A 12 -2.22 8.28 -5.27
CA ARG A 12 -1.76 6.87 -5.20
C ARG A 12 -0.42 6.72 -4.49
N ILE A 13 0.32 7.81 -4.30
CA ILE A 13 1.54 7.85 -3.53
C ILE A 13 1.14 8.01 -2.06
N PRO A 14 1.44 7.07 -1.16
CA PRO A 14 1.00 7.18 0.22
C PRO A 14 1.71 8.32 0.95
N LEU A 15 1.07 8.85 2.00
CA LEU A 15 1.73 9.70 2.99
C LEU A 15 2.34 8.79 4.05
N ASP A 16 3.48 8.20 3.72
CA ASP A 16 4.18 7.26 4.59
C ASP A 16 5.62 7.76 4.84
N PRO A 17 5.86 8.43 5.99
CA PRO A 17 7.20 8.92 6.35
C PRO A 17 8.24 7.80 6.50
N GLU A 18 7.84 6.62 6.99
CA GLU A 18 8.76 5.49 7.19
C GLU A 18 9.22 4.93 5.85
N LEU A 19 8.28 4.69 4.93
CA LEU A 19 8.61 4.27 3.57
C LEU A 19 9.38 5.36 2.81
N TYR A 20 9.10 6.63 3.08
CA TYR A 20 9.84 7.75 2.50
C TYR A 20 11.32 7.71 2.92
N VAL A 21 11.59 7.55 4.21
CA VAL A 21 12.96 7.40 4.74
C VAL A 21 13.61 6.12 4.19
N ALA A 22 12.91 4.99 4.22
CA ALA A 22 13.41 3.71 3.72
C ALA A 22 13.69 3.69 2.21
N SER A 23 13.11 4.63 1.45
CA SER A 23 13.36 4.77 0.01
C SER A 23 14.64 5.55 -0.33
N GLN A 24 15.28 6.17 0.66
CA GLN A 24 16.50 6.94 0.46
C GLN A 24 17.75 6.04 0.41
N PRO A 25 18.78 6.43 -0.36
CA PRO A 25 20.05 5.73 -0.34
C PRO A 25 20.76 5.90 1.01
N ILE A 26 21.28 4.80 1.55
CA ILE A 26 22.05 4.75 2.81
C ILE A 26 23.55 4.50 2.53
N SER A 27 23.92 4.37 1.26
CA SER A 27 25.29 3.99 0.83
C SER A 27 26.08 5.20 0.32
N PRO A 28 27.44 5.14 0.36
CA PRO A 28 28.28 6.16 -0.27
C PRO A 28 27.86 6.45 -1.73
N PRO A 29 27.89 7.73 -2.17
CA PRO A 29 28.47 8.91 -1.53
C PRO A 29 27.54 9.63 -0.52
N PHE A 30 26.41 9.04 -0.15
CA PHE A 30 25.41 9.68 0.70
C PHE A 30 25.72 9.51 2.19
N THR A 31 26.71 10.25 2.68
CA THR A 31 27.21 10.16 4.07
C THR A 31 26.34 10.88 5.09
N ASP A 32 25.54 11.87 4.65
CA ASP A 32 24.60 12.59 5.52
C ASP A 32 23.14 12.29 5.11
N PRO A 33 22.44 11.42 5.86
CA PRO A 33 21.04 11.07 5.61
C PRO A 33 20.09 12.27 5.65
N TRP A 34 20.39 13.29 6.46
CA TRP A 34 19.51 14.44 6.64
C TRP A 34 19.54 15.35 5.42
N THR A 35 20.74 15.65 4.89
CA THR A 35 20.88 16.40 3.63
C THR A 35 20.20 15.65 2.48
N VAL A 36 20.30 14.32 2.45
CA VAL A 36 19.67 13.48 1.41
C VAL A 36 18.15 13.56 1.48
N LEU A 37 17.57 13.55 2.68
CA LEU A 37 16.13 13.66 2.93
C LEU A 37 15.58 15.05 2.62
N ALA A 38 16.32 16.11 2.92
CA ALA A 38 15.92 17.49 2.63
C ALA A 38 16.04 17.83 1.13
N HIS A 39 16.81 17.06 0.36
CA HIS A 39 17.01 17.32 -1.06
C HIS A 39 15.71 17.17 -1.86
N PRO A 40 15.42 18.05 -2.85
CA PRO A 40 14.24 17.94 -3.71
C PRO A 40 14.05 16.58 -4.42
N ASP A 41 15.13 15.82 -4.55
CA ASP A 41 15.16 14.51 -5.19
C ASP A 41 14.65 13.38 -4.30
N ALA A 42 14.61 13.57 -2.98
CA ALA A 42 14.13 12.56 -2.06
C ALA A 42 12.67 12.17 -2.37
N ALA A 43 11.82 13.15 -2.64
CA ALA A 43 10.45 12.92 -3.08
C ALA A 43 10.37 12.26 -4.46
N ARG A 44 11.25 12.63 -5.39
CA ARG A 44 11.30 11.98 -6.71
C ARG A 44 11.66 10.50 -6.61
N ARG A 45 12.68 10.17 -5.81
CA ARG A 45 13.10 8.79 -5.53
C ARG A 45 12.00 7.98 -4.86
N TYR A 46 11.35 8.57 -3.86
CA TYR A 46 10.22 7.94 -3.18
C TYR A 46 9.09 7.58 -4.15
N VAL A 47 8.63 8.56 -4.95
CA VAL A 47 7.58 8.34 -5.96
C VAL A 47 7.98 7.25 -6.95
N ALA A 48 9.21 7.27 -7.45
CA ALA A 48 9.72 6.25 -8.37
C ALA A 48 9.72 4.85 -7.72
N ARG A 49 10.14 4.75 -6.45
CA ARG A 49 10.16 3.49 -5.70
C ARG A 49 8.76 2.94 -5.47
N VAL A 50 7.84 3.77 -4.99
CA VAL A 50 6.43 3.40 -4.77
C VAL A 50 5.79 2.92 -6.07
N ARG A 51 5.96 3.65 -7.17
CA ARG A 51 5.44 3.25 -8.49
C ARG A 51 6.00 1.91 -8.95
N LYS A 52 7.30 1.66 -8.72
CA LYS A 52 7.93 0.37 -9.03
C LYS A 52 7.32 -0.77 -8.21
N ILE A 53 7.10 -0.55 -6.90
CA ILE A 53 6.46 -1.53 -6.03
C ILE A 53 5.04 -1.83 -6.51
N ILE A 54 4.20 -0.81 -6.70
CA ILE A 54 2.81 -0.98 -7.20
C ILE A 54 2.78 -1.72 -8.53
N SER A 55 3.68 -1.38 -9.47
CA SER A 55 3.77 -2.06 -10.77
C SER A 55 4.12 -3.55 -10.63
N ARG A 56 5.04 -3.88 -9.72
CA ARG A 56 5.40 -5.27 -9.42
C ARG A 56 4.24 -6.02 -8.79
N LEU A 57 3.60 -5.46 -7.77
CA LEU A 57 2.43 -6.06 -7.11
C LEU A 57 1.30 -6.30 -8.11
N ARG A 58 1.04 -5.35 -9.01
CA ARG A 58 0.05 -5.51 -10.08
C ARG A 58 0.40 -6.68 -11.00
N SER A 59 1.66 -6.80 -11.39
CA SER A 59 2.11 -7.90 -12.25
C SER A 59 1.99 -9.27 -11.56
N GLU A 60 2.26 -9.33 -10.25
CA GLU A 60 2.07 -10.54 -9.44
C GLU A 60 0.59 -10.91 -9.34
N LEU A 61 -0.27 -9.95 -8.97
CA LEU A 61 -1.72 -10.15 -8.90
C LEU A 61 -2.33 -10.57 -10.24
N GLN A 62 -1.89 -9.99 -11.36
CA GLN A 62 -2.38 -10.40 -12.69
C GLN A 62 -2.06 -11.87 -12.99
N LYS A 63 -0.89 -12.36 -12.57
CA LYS A 63 -0.51 -13.76 -12.77
C LYS A 63 -1.37 -14.68 -11.91
N GLU A 64 -1.64 -14.28 -10.67
CA GLU A 64 -2.52 -15.03 -9.76
C GLU A 64 -3.95 -15.06 -10.29
N LEU A 65 -4.49 -13.92 -10.72
CA LEU A 65 -5.83 -13.81 -11.27
C LEU A 65 -6.01 -14.71 -12.49
N ARG A 66 -5.09 -14.69 -13.45
CA ARG A 66 -5.15 -15.57 -14.63
C ARG A 66 -5.17 -17.05 -14.25
N ARG A 67 -4.42 -17.44 -13.21
CA ARG A 67 -4.41 -18.83 -12.73
C ARG A 67 -5.74 -19.19 -12.05
N ALA A 68 -6.27 -18.30 -11.22
CA ALA A 68 -7.55 -18.49 -10.56
C ALA A 68 -8.70 -18.59 -11.58
N GLU A 69 -8.74 -17.69 -12.56
CA GLU A 69 -9.70 -17.73 -13.66
C GLU A 69 -9.57 -19.02 -14.49
N ALA A 70 -8.35 -19.49 -14.77
CA ALA A 70 -8.13 -20.76 -15.46
C ALA A 70 -8.66 -21.97 -14.67
N LEU A 71 -8.51 -21.99 -13.34
CA LEU A 71 -9.09 -23.04 -12.50
C LEU A 71 -10.61 -23.04 -12.56
N ILE A 72 -11.24 -21.86 -12.43
CA ILE A 72 -12.70 -21.71 -12.55
C ILE A 72 -13.19 -22.21 -13.91
N ASN A 73 -12.52 -21.79 -14.99
CA ASN A 73 -12.90 -22.16 -16.37
C ASN A 73 -12.72 -23.66 -16.64
N ALA A 74 -11.78 -24.32 -15.97
CA ALA A 74 -11.63 -25.77 -16.03
C ALA A 74 -12.67 -26.53 -15.18
N GLY A 75 -13.60 -25.83 -14.53
CA GLY A 75 -14.59 -26.41 -13.62
C GLY A 75 -14.00 -26.81 -12.26
N HIS A 76 -12.76 -26.44 -11.98
CA HIS A 76 -12.19 -26.60 -10.64
C HIS A 76 -12.73 -25.49 -9.74
N GLY A 77 -13.13 -25.87 -8.52
CA GLY A 77 -13.43 -24.91 -7.49
C GLY A 77 -12.23 -24.02 -7.19
N LEU A 78 -12.47 -22.80 -6.72
CA LEU A 78 -11.39 -22.01 -6.14
C LEU A 78 -10.88 -22.71 -4.86
N PRO A 79 -9.56 -22.75 -4.64
CA PRO A 79 -8.98 -23.45 -3.49
C PRO A 79 -9.53 -22.86 -2.19
N ILE A 80 -9.95 -23.74 -1.28
CA ILE A 80 -10.36 -23.35 0.07
C ILE A 80 -9.15 -22.92 0.90
N ARG A 81 -9.37 -22.27 2.05
CA ARG A 81 -8.32 -21.67 2.89
C ARG A 81 -7.11 -22.57 3.16
N THR A 82 -7.33 -23.87 3.35
CA THR A 82 -6.30 -24.88 3.59
C THR A 82 -5.42 -25.19 2.36
N GLU A 83 -5.95 -24.97 1.16
CA GLU A 83 -5.28 -25.23 -0.12
C GLU A 83 -4.58 -23.99 -0.70
N MET A 84 -4.89 -22.80 -0.15
CA MET A 84 -4.36 -21.52 -0.64
C MET A 84 -2.83 -21.49 -0.64
N GLU A 85 -2.18 -21.99 0.41
CA GLU A 85 -0.70 -22.02 0.52
C GLU A 85 -0.05 -22.83 -0.61
N ARG A 86 -0.70 -23.91 -1.04
CA ARG A 86 -0.22 -24.77 -2.14
C ARG A 86 -0.51 -24.18 -3.51
N SER A 87 -1.58 -23.42 -3.63
CA SER A 87 -2.04 -22.85 -4.91
C SER A 87 -1.18 -21.68 -5.43
N ARG A 88 -0.31 -21.10 -4.57
CA ARG A 88 0.45 -19.87 -4.88
C ARG A 88 -0.47 -18.70 -5.28
N LEU A 89 -1.69 -18.68 -4.77
CA LEU A 89 -2.66 -17.61 -4.96
C LEU A 89 -2.80 -16.85 -3.65
N SER A 90 -2.69 -15.51 -3.70
CA SER A 90 -2.95 -14.68 -2.53
C SER A 90 -4.46 -14.58 -2.26
N PRO A 91 -4.86 -14.28 -1.01
CA PRO A 91 -6.24 -13.95 -0.70
C PRO A 91 -6.84 -12.90 -1.63
N LEU A 92 -6.08 -11.85 -1.95
CA LEU A 92 -6.52 -10.80 -2.86
C LEU A 92 -6.72 -11.29 -4.30
N GLY A 93 -5.83 -12.15 -4.81
CA GLY A 93 -5.99 -12.75 -6.14
C GLY A 93 -7.28 -13.58 -6.25
N LEU A 94 -7.55 -14.41 -5.24
CA LEU A 94 -8.79 -15.21 -5.18
C LEU A 94 -10.03 -14.35 -5.02
N TYR A 95 -9.97 -13.31 -4.19
CA TYR A 95 -11.07 -12.38 -3.97
C TYR A 95 -11.47 -11.67 -5.26
N ILE A 96 -10.48 -11.16 -6.02
CA ILE A 96 -10.73 -10.53 -7.32
C ILE A 96 -11.35 -11.52 -8.31
N ALA A 97 -10.87 -12.77 -8.34
CA ALA A 97 -11.43 -13.82 -9.20
C ALA A 97 -12.88 -14.17 -8.81
N ALA A 98 -13.18 -14.25 -7.52
CA ALA A 98 -14.52 -14.49 -7.00
C ALA A 98 -15.49 -13.36 -7.42
N LEU A 99 -15.08 -12.09 -7.27
CA LEU A 99 -15.89 -10.95 -7.71
C LEU A 99 -16.15 -10.99 -9.22
N ARG A 100 -15.11 -11.23 -10.03
CA ARG A 100 -15.23 -11.26 -11.51
C ARG A 100 -16.07 -12.44 -12.01
N SER A 101 -16.17 -13.52 -11.25
CA SER A 101 -17.01 -14.68 -11.56
C SER A 101 -18.42 -14.59 -10.97
N GLY A 102 -18.78 -13.47 -10.32
CA GLY A 102 -20.10 -13.28 -9.69
C GLY A 102 -20.31 -14.08 -8.41
N ARG A 103 -19.26 -14.70 -7.86
CA ARG A 103 -19.28 -15.49 -6.62
C ARG A 103 -19.09 -14.61 -5.39
N VAL A 104 -20.10 -13.78 -5.12
CA VAL A 104 -20.10 -12.83 -3.99
C VAL A 104 -20.00 -13.56 -2.65
N ASP A 105 -20.62 -14.74 -2.53
CA ASP A 105 -20.53 -15.62 -1.37
C ASP A 105 -19.07 -15.94 -1.00
N LEU A 106 -18.26 -16.26 -1.99
CA LEU A 106 -16.86 -16.59 -1.82
C LEU A 106 -16.00 -15.34 -1.58
N ALA A 107 -16.32 -14.23 -2.24
CA ALA A 107 -15.66 -12.95 -1.99
C ALA A 107 -15.82 -12.52 -0.52
N ILE A 108 -17.01 -12.69 0.07
CA ILE A 108 -17.25 -12.43 1.50
C ILE A 108 -16.34 -13.30 2.37
N GLN A 109 -16.26 -14.61 2.09
CA GLN A 109 -15.42 -15.53 2.88
C GLN A 109 -13.92 -15.20 2.81
N LEU A 110 -13.47 -14.65 1.67
CA LEU A 110 -12.07 -14.28 1.45
C LEU A 110 -11.71 -12.89 2.01
N SER A 111 -12.70 -12.06 2.35
CA SER A 111 -12.51 -10.67 2.74
C SER A 111 -11.53 -10.50 3.91
N ASP A 112 -11.64 -11.30 4.98
CA ASP A 112 -10.71 -11.28 6.11
C ASP A 112 -9.27 -11.55 5.69
N GLY A 113 -9.06 -12.47 4.73
CA GLY A 113 -7.74 -12.75 4.18
C GLY A 113 -7.18 -11.55 3.44
N VAL A 114 -8.02 -10.83 2.68
CA VAL A 114 -7.63 -9.59 2.00
C VAL A 114 -7.31 -8.48 2.99
N VAL A 115 -8.11 -8.32 4.03
CA VAL A 115 -7.86 -7.33 5.10
C VAL A 115 -6.52 -7.60 5.78
N ASN A 116 -6.22 -8.86 6.11
CA ASN A 116 -4.94 -9.23 6.70
C ASN A 116 -3.77 -9.00 5.73
N GLN A 117 -3.93 -9.34 4.45
CA GLN A 117 -2.93 -9.04 3.42
C GLN A 117 -2.71 -7.52 3.27
N HIS A 118 -3.78 -6.72 3.33
CA HIS A 118 -3.70 -5.26 3.27
C HIS A 118 -2.94 -4.69 4.46
N ARG A 119 -3.21 -5.16 5.68
CA ARG A 119 -2.47 -4.74 6.88
C ARG A 119 -0.96 -5.01 6.75
N GLY A 120 -0.58 -6.09 6.08
CA GLY A 120 0.82 -6.39 5.78
C GLY A 120 1.42 -5.50 4.68
N CYS A 121 0.64 -5.10 3.68
CA CYS A 121 1.08 -4.18 2.63
C CYS A 121 -0.09 -3.39 2.01
N PRO A 122 -0.33 -2.13 2.44
CA PRO A 122 -1.44 -1.31 1.94
C PRO A 122 -1.36 -1.00 0.43
N LEU A 123 -0.17 -1.08 -0.16
CA LEU A 123 0.06 -0.83 -1.60
C LEU A 123 -0.68 -1.82 -2.51
N TYR A 124 -1.10 -2.98 -1.99
CA TYR A 124 -1.96 -3.91 -2.71
C TYR A 124 -3.28 -3.29 -3.16
N ARG A 125 -3.83 -2.31 -2.42
CA ARG A 125 -5.04 -1.57 -2.82
C ARG A 125 -4.84 -0.91 -4.18
N PHE A 126 -3.80 -0.09 -4.32
CA PHE A 126 -3.49 0.61 -5.58
C PHE A 126 -3.15 -0.34 -6.74
N ALA A 127 -2.60 -1.51 -6.44
CA ALA A 127 -2.38 -2.55 -7.45
C ALA A 127 -3.69 -3.17 -7.93
N ALA A 128 -4.64 -3.40 -7.02
CA ALA A 128 -5.94 -4.02 -7.30
C ALA A 128 -6.95 -3.09 -8.00
N LEU A 129 -6.84 -1.77 -7.84
CA LEU A 129 -7.78 -0.79 -8.44
C LEU A 129 -7.85 -0.84 -9.98
N SER A 130 -6.87 -1.45 -10.66
CA SER A 130 -6.96 -1.70 -12.11
C SER A 130 -7.74 -2.97 -12.48
N MET A 131 -8.20 -3.73 -11.50
CA MET A 131 -8.83 -5.06 -11.67
C MET A 131 -10.23 -5.13 -11.07
N ILE A 132 -10.52 -4.32 -10.05
CA ILE A 132 -11.82 -4.19 -9.41
C ILE A 132 -12.16 -2.72 -9.14
N PRO A 133 -13.46 -2.36 -9.06
CA PRO A 133 -13.91 -1.06 -8.57
C PRO A 133 -13.38 -0.75 -7.16
N ALA A 134 -13.18 0.55 -6.85
CA ALA A 134 -12.60 0.98 -5.58
C ALA A 134 -13.48 0.65 -4.36
N ASP A 135 -14.79 0.79 -4.51
CA ASP A 135 -15.83 0.42 -3.55
C ASP A 135 -15.94 -1.09 -3.30
N SER A 136 -15.39 -1.90 -4.21
CA SER A 136 -15.32 -3.36 -4.06
C SER A 136 -14.08 -3.83 -3.27
N TYR A 137 -13.14 -2.95 -2.93
CA TYR A 137 -11.99 -3.31 -2.10
C TYR A 137 -12.43 -3.36 -0.62
N PRO A 138 -12.15 -4.45 0.13
CA PRO A 138 -12.77 -4.69 1.44
C PRO A 138 -12.19 -3.85 2.59
N VAL A 139 -11.17 -3.04 2.31
CA VAL A 139 -10.67 -2.01 3.23
C VAL A 139 -11.08 -0.67 2.65
N GLY A 140 -11.82 0.12 3.43
CA GLY A 140 -12.30 1.43 2.98
C GLY A 140 -11.15 2.38 2.58
N ASP A 141 -11.53 3.58 2.14
CA ASP A 141 -10.63 4.70 1.95
C ASP A 141 -10.11 5.24 3.30
N GLU A 142 -9.57 4.37 4.15
CA GLU A 142 -8.73 4.80 5.24
C GLU A 142 -7.46 5.37 4.59
N THR A 143 -7.52 6.66 4.31
CA THR A 143 -6.34 7.51 4.34
C THR A 143 -5.68 7.17 5.67
N PRO A 144 -4.40 6.72 5.73
CA PRO A 144 -3.77 6.43 7.01
C PRO A 144 -4.01 7.65 7.91
N PRO A 145 -4.47 7.44 9.16
CA PRO A 145 -4.87 8.54 10.02
C PRO A 145 -3.74 9.58 9.96
N MET A 146 -4.08 10.79 9.52
CA MET A 146 -3.24 11.95 9.78
C MET A 146 -2.95 11.87 11.26
N VAL A 147 -1.72 11.53 11.64
CA VAL A 147 -1.26 11.76 13.00
C VAL A 147 -1.47 13.27 13.15
N PRO A 148 -2.39 13.74 14.00
CA PRO A 148 -2.47 15.16 14.26
C PRO A 148 -1.09 15.52 14.79
N PHE A 149 -0.40 16.39 14.07
CA PHE A 149 0.81 17.01 14.58
C PHE A 149 0.32 17.92 15.70
N GLU A 150 0.04 17.35 16.88
CA GLU A 150 -0.12 18.12 18.09
C GLU A 150 1.22 18.79 18.32
N VAL A 151 1.22 20.02 17.84
CA VAL A 151 2.13 21.11 18.06
C VAL A 151 2.80 20.94 19.42
N ILE A 152 4.07 20.55 19.41
CA ILE A 152 4.97 20.81 20.54
C ILE A 152 5.16 22.33 20.57
N ASN A 153 4.16 23.05 21.08
CA ASN A 153 4.32 24.40 21.55
C ASN A 153 5.07 24.30 22.87
N ALA A 154 6.41 24.18 22.77
CA ALA A 154 7.28 24.57 23.85
C ALA A 154 7.13 26.08 24.01
N THR A 155 6.24 26.46 24.92
CA THR A 155 6.13 27.82 25.45
C THR A 155 7.52 28.34 25.81
N PRO A 156 8.03 29.42 25.20
CA PRO A 156 9.22 30.08 25.73
C PRO A 156 8.79 30.76 27.03
N GLY A 157 9.06 30.11 28.16
CA GLY A 157 8.97 30.72 29.47
C GLY A 157 9.85 31.96 29.50
N ARG A 158 9.19 33.13 29.42
CA ARG A 158 9.74 34.43 29.79
C ARG A 158 10.39 34.32 31.18
N CYS A 159 11.72 34.33 31.25
CA CYS A 159 12.42 34.81 32.44
C CYS A 159 12.29 36.34 32.46
N VAL A 160 11.37 36.84 33.26
CA VAL A 160 11.36 38.23 33.72
C VAL A 160 12.10 38.26 35.06
N LEU A 161 13.15 39.08 35.10
CA LEU A 161 13.95 39.44 36.29
C LEU A 161 13.12 40.22 37.33
N GLN A 162 13.64 40.25 38.57
CA GLN A 162 13.40 41.16 39.73
C GLN A 162 12.87 40.39 40.96
N ASN A 163 13.49 40.45 42.16
CA ASN A 163 14.40 41.44 42.77
C ASN A 163 15.64 40.78 43.38
#